data_AF-A0A2G5UH22-F1
#
_entry.id   AF-A0A2G5UH22-F1
#
_cell.length_a   1.000
_cell.length_b   1.000
_cell.length_c   1.000
_cell.angle_alpha   90.00
_cell.angle_beta   90.00
_cell.angle_gamma   90.00
#
_symmetry.space_group_name_H-M   'P 1'
#
loop_
_entity.id
_entity.type
_entity.pdbx_description
1 polymer ?
#
loop_
_entity_poly.entity_id
_entity_poly.type
_entity_poly.pdbx_seq_one_letter_code
_entity_poly.pdbx_strand_id
1 'polypeptide(L)'
;MPHLSAYGKAFGTLTNNSTILETKLEIYKNDLIGKLPQNGGIMITASDVIEKMSSMKSLKSSETDIVIFGHLSSLEVGTQHGVFVMDEQSEQLKCVLQKPTEEEMRIEGAIREDGMVLTDSCYFMSWKFCKRLLKNPLFKLPITEELCCYGDFMRPMGYAPNLDYLQNSSPKLKEYRKALTEVFIDPNVEMSVLGENSFFHFGTYQEFVESLLPESSFGQSFPSLFKSNIVHSKGINTIPESSFIEYSTGVDLEVGENCIASGIDAGSLKIELPSNAVIFTMSLHMKKYVTIIIKIDDDIKKKREVVRWNGHDTRIDGKSLWEAPIFEMFETRIKSLEETLHQWKNGMTEMGSNRISICEAVKRHDFDADLEWRRVLSLL
;
A
#
# COMPACT_ATOMS: atom_id res chain seq x y z
N MET A 1 -3.97 -5.50 -3.70
CA MET A 1 -3.08 -5.96 -4.79
C MET A 1 -2.53 -7.36 -4.49
N PRO A 2 -3.22 -8.44 -4.90
CA PRO A 2 -2.78 -9.81 -4.65
C PRO A 2 -1.34 -10.14 -5.05
N HIS A 3 -0.85 -9.63 -6.19
CA HIS A 3 0.50 -9.94 -6.69
C HIS A 3 1.63 -9.51 -5.75
N LEU A 4 1.37 -8.58 -4.81
CA LEU A 4 2.32 -8.11 -3.81
C LEU A 4 2.11 -8.72 -2.42
N SER A 5 1.12 -9.60 -2.24
CA SER A 5 0.67 -10.01 -0.88
C SER A 5 1.76 -10.65 -0.04
N ALA A 6 2.62 -11.46 -0.65
CA ALA A 6 3.69 -12.16 0.07
C ALA A 6 4.97 -11.33 0.22
N TYR A 7 5.21 -10.38 -0.69
CA TYR A 7 6.35 -9.47 -0.59
C TYR A 7 6.06 -8.32 0.37
N GLY A 8 4.83 -7.82 0.37
CA GLY A 8 4.42 -6.57 1.00
C GLY A 8 4.44 -5.42 -0.01
N LYS A 9 3.47 -4.50 0.11
CA LYS A 9 3.34 -3.37 -0.82
C LYS A 9 4.57 -2.47 -0.86
N ALA A 10 5.31 -2.36 0.25
CA ALA A 10 6.58 -1.62 0.31
C ALA A 10 7.62 -2.08 -0.71
N PHE A 11 7.51 -3.33 -1.18
CA PHE A 11 8.41 -3.92 -2.17
C PHE A 11 7.80 -3.96 -3.59
N GLY A 12 6.69 -3.24 -3.82
CA GLY A 12 6.17 -3.00 -5.16
C GLY A 12 7.19 -2.20 -5.97
N THR A 13 7.49 -2.67 -7.18
CA THR A 13 8.47 -2.04 -8.08
C THR A 13 7.85 -0.87 -8.83
N LEU A 14 8.64 0.17 -9.08
CA LEU A 14 8.25 1.36 -9.83
C LEU A 14 9.02 1.43 -11.15
N THR A 15 8.66 2.41 -11.98
CA THR A 15 9.27 2.67 -13.30
C THR A 15 10.76 3.01 -13.28
N ASN A 16 11.38 3.23 -12.11
CA ASN A 16 12.82 3.50 -11.96
C ASN A 16 13.67 2.25 -11.69
N ASN A 17 13.06 1.06 -11.67
CA ASN A 17 13.65 -0.20 -11.19
C ASN A 17 13.97 -0.18 -9.69
N SER A 18 13.24 0.60 -8.91
CA SER A 18 13.34 0.62 -7.46
C SER A 18 11.97 0.30 -6.85
N THR A 19 12.01 -0.19 -5.62
CA THR A 19 10.81 -0.43 -4.82
C THR A 19 10.27 0.88 -4.22
N ILE A 20 9.02 0.86 -3.76
CA ILE A 20 8.45 1.94 -2.93
C ILE A 20 9.34 2.21 -1.71
N LEU A 21 9.86 1.17 -1.06
CA LEU A 21 10.75 1.29 0.10
C LEU A 21 12.07 1.98 -0.26
N GLU A 22 12.76 1.55 -1.31
CA GLU A 22 14.02 2.16 -1.74
C GLU A 22 13.82 3.64 -2.11
N THR A 23 12.73 3.95 -2.82
CA THR A 23 12.37 5.32 -3.18
C THR A 23 12.12 6.17 -1.94
N LYS A 24 11.37 5.66 -0.93
CA LYS A 24 11.20 6.35 0.36
C LYS A 24 12.54 6.59 1.06
N LEU A 25 13.41 5.59 1.10
CA LEU A 25 14.72 5.72 1.76
C LEU A 25 15.61 6.77 1.08
N GLU A 26 15.55 6.87 -0.25
CA GLU A 26 16.24 7.91 -1.00
C GLU A 26 15.69 9.30 -0.67
N ILE A 27 14.37 9.47 -0.66
CA ILE A 27 13.72 10.72 -0.24
C ILE A 27 14.13 11.07 1.19
N TYR A 28 14.09 10.11 2.12
CA TYR A 28 14.45 10.37 3.51
C TYR A 28 15.90 10.80 3.66
N LYS A 29 16.81 10.15 2.94
CA LYS A 29 18.23 10.50 2.93
C LYS A 29 18.45 11.92 2.44
N ASN A 30 17.78 12.33 1.37
CA ASN A 30 18.03 13.60 0.70
C ASN A 30 17.27 14.77 1.34
N ASP A 31 16.04 14.54 1.80
CA ASP A 31 15.12 15.62 2.17
C ASP A 31 14.74 15.66 3.66
N LEU A 32 14.92 14.57 4.41
CA LEU A 32 14.33 14.41 5.74
C LEU A 32 15.36 14.33 6.88
N ILE A 33 16.37 13.46 6.78
CA ILE A 33 17.25 13.11 7.91
C ILE A 33 17.98 14.35 8.48
N GLY A 34 18.43 15.27 7.61
CA GLY A 34 19.10 16.50 8.05
C GLY A 34 18.19 17.50 8.79
N LYS A 35 16.87 17.30 8.73
CA LYS A 35 15.86 18.19 9.34
C LYS A 35 15.25 17.59 10.61
N LEU A 36 15.45 16.30 10.88
CA LEU A 36 14.95 15.60 12.06
C LEU A 36 15.89 15.74 13.28
N PRO A 37 15.43 15.40 14.51
CA PRO A 37 16.26 15.40 15.69
C PRO A 37 17.48 14.47 15.53
N GLN A 38 18.67 15.01 15.82
CA GLN A 38 19.95 14.34 15.57
C GLN A 38 20.23 13.17 16.55
N ASN A 39 19.41 12.99 17.57
CA ASN A 39 19.47 11.84 18.48
C ASN A 39 18.88 10.55 17.88
N GLY A 40 18.44 10.59 16.62
CA GLY A 40 17.82 9.47 15.92
C GLY A 40 16.40 9.19 16.40
N GLY A 41 15.75 8.22 15.80
CA GLY A 41 14.38 7.86 16.14
C GLY A 41 13.77 6.84 15.18
N ILE A 42 12.45 6.75 15.21
CA ILE A 42 11.67 5.81 14.41
C ILE A 42 10.71 6.61 13.53
N MET A 43 10.79 6.38 12.22
CA MET A 43 9.82 6.88 11.25
C MET A 43 8.73 5.83 11.04
N ILE A 44 7.48 6.23 11.21
CA ILE A 44 6.29 5.41 10.94
C ILE A 44 5.63 5.96 9.68
N THR A 45 5.42 5.10 8.69
CA THR A 45 4.88 5.46 7.38
C THR A 45 4.09 4.28 6.80
N ALA A 46 3.12 4.58 5.94
CA ALA A 46 2.37 3.55 5.22
C ALA A 46 3.24 2.90 4.12
N SER A 47 3.01 1.61 3.89
CA SER A 47 3.81 0.80 2.95
C SER A 47 3.48 1.04 1.48
N ASP A 48 2.39 1.75 1.20
CA ASP A 48 1.78 1.92 -0.11
C ASP A 48 1.57 3.39 -0.45
N VAL A 49 2.41 4.25 0.10
CA VAL A 49 2.41 5.68 -0.21
C VAL A 49 3.82 6.13 -0.53
N ILE A 50 4.00 7.24 -1.21
CA ILE A 50 5.27 7.96 -1.31
C ILE A 50 5.00 9.42 -0.96
N GLU A 51 5.76 9.94 0.00
CA GLU A 51 5.68 11.32 0.45
C GLU A 51 6.84 12.14 -0.11
N LYS A 52 6.55 13.28 -0.74
CA LYS A 52 7.56 14.23 -1.19
C LYS A 52 7.96 15.15 -0.04
N MET A 53 9.14 14.92 0.53
CA MET A 53 9.60 15.60 1.74
C MET A 53 10.41 16.89 1.47
N SER A 54 10.67 17.23 0.20
CA SER A 54 11.47 18.40 -0.17
C SER A 54 10.99 19.72 0.45
N SER A 55 9.67 19.89 0.65
CA SER A 55 9.08 21.10 1.26
C SER A 55 9.16 21.16 2.79
N MET A 56 9.60 20.08 3.45
CA MET A 56 9.75 20.05 4.90
C MET A 56 10.74 21.12 5.35
N LYS A 57 10.39 21.88 6.38
CA LYS A 57 11.26 22.87 7.03
C LYS A 57 12.03 22.24 8.20
N SER A 58 13.12 22.87 8.61
CA SER A 58 13.82 22.49 9.84
C SER A 58 12.90 22.68 11.05
N LEU A 59 13.05 21.80 12.04
CA LEU A 59 12.29 21.89 13.28
C LEU A 59 12.55 23.19 14.04
N LYS A 60 11.49 23.75 14.62
CA LYS A 60 11.52 24.94 15.48
C LYS A 60 12.17 24.64 16.82
N SER A 61 12.02 23.40 17.33
CA SER A 61 12.51 23.00 18.66
C SER A 61 13.46 21.81 18.60
N SER A 62 14.57 21.89 19.33
CA SER A 62 15.48 20.75 19.55
C SER A 62 14.91 19.72 20.54
N GLU A 63 13.85 20.07 21.27
CA GLU A 63 13.20 19.23 22.27
C GLU A 63 11.95 18.51 21.74
N THR A 64 11.71 18.57 20.43
CA THR A 64 10.60 17.89 19.75
C THR A 64 10.68 16.38 19.99
N ASP A 65 9.63 15.84 20.61
CA ASP A 65 9.49 14.42 20.89
C ASP A 65 8.95 13.67 19.67
N ILE A 66 7.95 14.26 18.99
CA ILE A 66 7.25 13.69 17.83
C ILE A 66 7.13 14.76 16.73
N VAL A 67 7.41 14.37 15.49
CA VAL A 67 7.11 15.17 14.30
C VAL A 67 5.95 14.51 13.56
N ILE A 68 4.85 15.22 13.37
CA ILE A 68 3.73 14.75 12.55
C ILE A 68 3.76 15.41 11.18
N PHE A 69 3.48 14.63 10.14
CA PHE A 69 3.40 15.12 8.77
C PHE A 69 1.96 15.08 8.32
N GLY A 70 1.49 16.19 7.75
CA GLY A 70 0.13 16.29 7.24
C GLY A 70 0.04 17.01 5.91
N HIS A 71 -1.12 16.85 5.27
CA HIS A 71 -1.45 17.41 3.95
C HIS A 71 -2.71 18.26 4.04
N LEU A 72 -2.81 19.25 3.16
CA LEU A 72 -4.08 19.92 2.92
C LEU A 72 -4.95 19.03 2.02
N SER A 73 -6.13 18.71 2.50
CA SER A 73 -7.05 17.76 1.86
C SER A 73 -8.47 18.28 1.86
N SER A 74 -9.28 17.78 0.93
CA SER A 74 -10.73 18.03 0.93
C SER A 74 -11.40 17.39 2.14
N LEU A 75 -12.61 17.87 2.47
CA LEU A 75 -13.43 17.28 3.53
C LEU A 75 -13.73 15.80 3.27
N GLU A 76 -13.99 15.43 2.02
CA GLU A 76 -14.24 14.04 1.62
C GLU A 76 -13.05 13.13 2.00
N VAL A 77 -11.82 13.55 1.67
CA VAL A 77 -10.61 12.82 2.06
C VAL A 77 -10.46 12.79 3.59
N GLY A 78 -10.76 13.90 4.27
CA GLY A 78 -10.79 14.00 5.73
C GLY A 78 -11.68 12.94 6.39
N THR A 79 -12.81 12.59 5.80
CA THR A 79 -13.70 11.54 6.36
C THR A 79 -13.09 10.13 6.32
N GLN A 80 -12.06 9.92 5.50
CA GLN A 80 -11.42 8.61 5.33
C GLN A 80 -10.08 8.49 6.07
N HIS A 81 -9.55 9.60 6.61
CA HIS A 81 -8.21 9.70 7.21
C HIS A 81 -8.24 10.25 8.64
N GLY A 82 -7.08 10.26 9.30
CA GLY A 82 -6.89 11.06 10.50
C GLY A 82 -6.84 12.55 10.15
N VAL A 83 -7.39 13.40 11.02
CA VAL A 83 -7.41 14.85 10.84
C VAL A 83 -6.78 15.51 12.06
N PHE A 84 -5.77 16.34 11.82
CA PHE A 84 -5.13 17.15 12.85
C PHE A 84 -5.92 18.44 13.06
N VAL A 85 -6.27 18.72 14.32
CA VAL A 85 -6.88 19.97 14.72
C VAL A 85 -5.80 20.84 15.34
N MET A 86 -5.47 21.94 14.68
CA MET A 86 -4.46 22.89 15.12
C MET A 86 -5.12 24.11 15.73
N ASP A 87 -4.56 24.61 16.82
CA ASP A 87 -4.96 25.89 17.40
C ASP A 87 -4.28 27.03 16.63
N GLU A 88 -5.07 27.90 16.00
CA GLU A 88 -4.57 28.95 15.11
C GLU A 88 -3.69 29.99 15.82
N GLN A 89 -3.92 30.23 17.11
CA GLN A 89 -3.21 31.27 17.85
C GLN A 89 -1.86 30.76 18.38
N SER A 90 -1.84 29.53 18.89
CA SER A 90 -0.66 28.93 19.50
C SER A 90 0.16 28.09 18.53
N GLU A 91 -0.38 27.76 17.36
CA GLU A 91 0.15 26.78 16.41
C GLU A 91 0.38 25.39 17.04
N GLN A 92 -0.30 25.10 18.16
CA GLN A 92 -0.19 23.83 18.87
C GLN A 92 -1.26 22.83 18.41
N LEU A 93 -0.93 21.54 18.49
CA LEU A 93 -1.90 20.48 18.25
C LEU A 93 -2.95 20.48 19.37
N LYS A 94 -4.21 20.72 19.01
CA LYS A 94 -5.35 20.60 19.93
C LYS A 94 -5.72 19.14 20.14
N CYS A 95 -6.01 18.43 19.06
CA CYS A 95 -6.36 17.00 19.09
C CYS A 95 -6.21 16.36 17.71
N VAL A 96 -6.34 15.04 17.66
CA VAL A 96 -6.38 14.25 16.42
C VAL A 96 -7.71 13.52 16.34
N LEU A 97 -8.43 13.71 15.23
CA LEU A 97 -9.65 12.99 14.90
C LEU A 97 -9.31 11.80 14.01
N GLN A 98 -10.02 10.68 14.13
CA GLN A 98 -9.78 9.50 13.29
C GLN A 98 -11.03 9.17 12.48
N LYS A 99 -10.94 9.38 11.16
CA LYS A 99 -12.06 9.20 10.22
C LYS A 99 -13.33 9.94 10.66
N PRO A 100 -13.22 11.25 11.00
CA PRO A 100 -14.35 12.01 11.49
C PRO A 100 -15.41 12.23 10.40
N THR A 101 -16.64 12.45 10.83
CA THR A 101 -17.67 13.07 10.00
C THR A 101 -17.35 14.55 9.75
N GLU A 102 -17.94 15.14 8.71
CA GLU A 102 -17.80 16.58 8.47
C GLU A 102 -18.32 17.45 9.62
N GLU A 103 -19.34 16.97 10.33
CA GLU A 103 -19.89 17.68 11.49
C GLU A 103 -18.92 17.66 12.66
N GLU A 104 -18.27 16.53 12.95
CA GLU A 104 -17.21 16.45 13.96
C GLU A 104 -16.04 17.38 13.61
N MET A 105 -15.61 17.42 12.34
CA MET A 105 -14.58 18.35 11.87
C MET A 105 -14.98 19.82 12.10
N ARG A 106 -16.24 20.16 11.86
CA ARG A 106 -16.78 21.52 12.09
C ARG A 106 -16.83 21.88 13.57
N ILE A 107 -17.36 20.99 14.41
CA ILE A 107 -17.48 21.18 15.87
C ILE A 107 -16.11 21.37 16.51
N GLU A 108 -15.13 20.58 16.08
CA GLU A 108 -13.78 20.64 16.66
C GLU A 108 -12.91 21.78 16.12
N GLY A 109 -13.37 22.48 15.07
CA GLY A 109 -12.63 23.57 14.43
C GLY A 109 -11.49 23.07 13.54
N ALA A 110 -11.64 21.89 12.93
CA ALA A 110 -10.64 21.32 12.03
C ALA A 110 -10.66 21.94 10.62
N ILE A 111 -11.81 22.50 10.22
CA ILE A 111 -12.02 23.09 8.89
C ILE A 111 -11.40 24.48 8.85
N ARG A 112 -10.43 24.67 7.97
CA ARG A 112 -9.72 25.94 7.75
C ARG A 112 -10.59 26.95 7.00
N GLU A 113 -10.15 28.20 6.95
CA GLU A 113 -10.80 29.28 6.19
C GLU A 113 -10.99 28.96 4.69
N ASP A 114 -10.05 28.20 4.11
CA ASP A 114 -10.07 27.75 2.72
C ASP A 114 -11.00 26.53 2.48
N GLY A 115 -11.67 26.04 3.54
CA GLY A 115 -12.55 24.87 3.50
C GLY A 115 -11.83 23.52 3.49
N MET A 116 -10.49 23.51 3.60
CA MET A 116 -9.70 22.28 3.66
C MET A 116 -9.42 21.84 5.10
N VAL A 117 -8.92 20.62 5.24
CA VAL A 117 -8.52 20.03 6.51
C VAL A 117 -7.10 19.50 6.43
N LEU A 118 -6.44 19.38 7.58
CA LEU A 118 -5.10 18.82 7.69
C LEU A 118 -5.16 17.31 7.97
N THR A 119 -4.92 16.49 6.96
CA THR A 119 -4.96 15.02 7.11
C THR A 119 -3.60 14.43 7.49
N ASP A 120 -3.61 13.29 8.17
CA ASP A 120 -2.40 12.55 8.55
C ASP A 120 -1.69 11.90 7.35
N SER A 121 -0.39 11.65 7.51
CA SER A 121 0.45 11.01 6.50
C SER A 121 1.41 10.01 7.12
N CYS A 122 2.39 10.52 7.86
CA CYS A 122 3.43 9.75 8.51
C CYS A 122 3.88 10.52 9.76
N TYR A 123 4.65 9.89 10.64
CA TYR A 123 5.19 10.57 11.81
C TYR A 123 6.52 9.99 12.26
N PHE A 124 7.35 10.86 12.81
CA PHE A 124 8.63 10.50 13.40
C PHE A 124 8.55 10.60 14.92
N MET A 125 9.05 9.60 15.62
CA MET A 125 9.25 9.62 17.06
C MET A 125 10.74 9.67 17.38
N SER A 126 11.17 10.67 18.13
CA SER A 126 12.55 10.76 18.60
C SER A 126 12.92 9.55 19.45
N TRP A 127 14.20 9.19 19.47
CA TRP A 127 14.68 8.10 20.31
C TRP A 127 14.43 8.35 21.80
N LYS A 128 14.50 9.62 22.23
CA LYS A 128 14.11 10.06 23.59
C LYS A 128 12.68 9.66 23.90
N PHE A 129 11.75 9.90 22.98
CA PHE A 129 10.35 9.54 23.13
C PHE A 129 10.10 8.03 23.04
N CYS A 130 10.73 7.32 22.10
CA CYS A 130 10.61 5.86 21.97
C CYS A 130 10.98 5.10 23.26
N LYS A 131 11.92 5.64 24.06
CA LYS A 131 12.24 5.05 25.38
C LYS A 131 11.07 5.09 26.36
N ARG A 132 10.08 5.99 26.21
CA ARG A 132 8.87 6.03 27.04
C ARG A 132 8.00 4.79 26.79
N LEU A 133 7.81 4.39 25.53
CA LEU A 133 7.13 3.14 25.16
C LEU A 133 7.76 1.93 25.86
N LEU A 134 9.10 1.83 25.80
CA LEU A 134 9.84 0.71 26.40
C LEU A 134 9.80 0.67 27.94
N LYS A 135 9.36 1.74 28.61
CA LYS A 135 9.17 1.72 30.06
C LYS A 135 7.90 0.96 30.47
N ASN A 136 6.87 0.94 29.61
CA ASN A 136 5.64 0.25 29.91
C ASN A 136 5.82 -1.27 29.73
N PRO A 137 5.60 -2.10 30.77
CA PRO A 137 5.76 -3.55 30.67
C PRO A 137 4.89 -4.21 29.60
N LEU A 138 3.73 -3.63 29.26
CA LEU A 138 2.82 -4.19 28.24
C LEU A 138 3.45 -4.22 26.85
N PHE A 139 4.31 -3.25 26.53
CA PHE A 139 4.98 -3.17 25.23
C PHE A 139 6.31 -3.96 25.19
N LYS A 140 6.65 -4.68 26.27
CA LYS A 140 7.81 -5.60 26.30
C LYS A 140 7.41 -7.04 25.94
N LEU A 141 6.11 -7.31 25.83
CA LEU A 141 5.56 -8.61 25.45
C LEU A 141 4.94 -8.50 24.06
N PRO A 142 4.81 -9.63 23.33
CA PRO A 142 4.06 -9.65 22.08
C PRO A 142 2.64 -9.11 22.27
N ILE A 143 2.25 -8.19 21.40
CA ILE A 143 0.91 -7.59 21.39
C ILE A 143 -0.05 -8.61 20.77
N THR A 144 -1.19 -8.84 21.43
CA THR A 144 -2.19 -9.85 21.02
C THR A 144 -3.44 -9.26 20.37
N GLU A 145 -3.52 -7.95 20.26
CA GLU A 145 -4.64 -7.21 19.67
C GLU A 145 -4.13 -6.37 18.49
N GLU A 146 -4.99 -6.12 17.52
CA GLU A 146 -4.68 -5.21 16.43
C GLU A 146 -4.73 -3.76 16.92
N LEU A 147 -3.64 -3.01 16.70
CA LEU A 147 -3.54 -1.59 17.04
C LEU A 147 -3.35 -0.78 15.76
N CYS A 148 -4.12 0.28 15.63
CA CYS A 148 -3.99 1.22 14.52
C CYS A 148 -2.85 2.20 14.79
N CYS A 149 -1.80 2.17 13.96
CA CYS A 149 -0.63 3.06 14.10
C CYS A 149 -0.98 4.56 14.07
N TYR A 150 -2.08 4.95 13.44
CA TYR A 150 -2.53 6.35 13.45
C TYR A 150 -3.57 6.57 14.54
N GLY A 151 -4.67 5.82 14.50
CA GLY A 151 -5.80 6.00 15.41
C GLY A 151 -5.49 5.74 16.89
N ASP A 152 -4.70 4.72 17.23
CA ASP A 152 -4.44 4.38 18.64
C ASP A 152 -3.26 5.16 19.23
N PHE A 153 -2.29 5.55 18.40
CA PHE A 153 -1.08 6.25 18.83
C PHE A 153 -1.23 7.77 18.79
N MET A 154 -1.94 8.33 17.79
CA MET A 154 -2.01 9.77 17.58
C MET A 154 -3.17 10.44 18.30
N ARG A 155 -4.31 9.76 18.46
CA ARG A 155 -5.49 10.31 19.17
C ARG A 155 -5.23 10.81 20.60
N PRO A 156 -4.32 10.20 21.39
CA PRO A 156 -3.97 10.74 22.69
C PRO A 156 -3.23 12.08 22.66
N MET A 157 -2.67 12.49 21.52
CA MET A 157 -1.84 13.68 21.44
C MET A 157 -2.66 14.98 21.39
N GLY A 158 -2.01 16.06 21.80
CA GLY A 158 -2.56 17.41 21.81
C GLY A 158 -3.02 17.83 23.21
N TYR A 159 -3.33 19.11 23.38
CA TYR A 159 -3.71 19.64 24.69
C TYR A 159 -5.16 19.34 25.09
N ALA A 160 -6.01 18.89 24.15
CA ALA A 160 -7.41 18.55 24.37
C ALA A 160 -7.84 17.27 23.61
N PRO A 161 -7.20 16.11 23.85
CA PRO A 161 -7.46 14.89 23.10
C PRO A 161 -8.83 14.29 23.41
N ASN A 162 -9.52 13.76 22.40
CA ASN A 162 -10.75 12.98 22.59
C ASN A 162 -10.45 11.47 22.72
N LEU A 163 -10.66 10.94 23.92
CA LEU A 163 -10.38 9.55 24.30
C LEU A 163 -11.64 8.66 24.40
N ASP A 164 -12.76 9.05 23.78
CA ASP A 164 -14.01 8.28 23.80
C ASP A 164 -13.86 6.82 23.30
N TYR A 165 -12.94 6.57 22.37
CA TYR A 165 -12.68 5.25 21.78
C TYR A 165 -12.22 4.19 22.78
N LEU A 166 -11.69 4.63 23.94
CA LEU A 166 -11.37 3.73 25.04
C LEU A 166 -12.61 3.02 25.60
N GLN A 167 -13.80 3.60 25.45
CA GLN A 167 -15.05 3.01 25.94
C GLN A 167 -15.55 1.90 25.01
N ASN A 168 -15.39 2.07 23.71
CA ASN A 168 -15.87 1.15 22.66
C ASN A 168 -14.87 0.02 22.32
N SER A 169 -14.08 -0.40 23.30
CA SER A 169 -12.98 -1.37 23.11
C SER A 169 -13.24 -2.66 23.88
N SER A 170 -12.78 -3.80 23.33
CA SER A 170 -12.68 -5.04 24.11
C SER A 170 -11.80 -4.80 25.35
N PRO A 171 -11.96 -5.57 26.45
CA PRO A 171 -11.17 -5.37 27.67
C PRO A 171 -9.66 -5.38 27.43
N LYS A 172 -9.17 -6.26 26.55
CA LYS A 172 -7.74 -6.39 26.23
C LYS A 172 -7.24 -5.24 25.35
N LEU A 173 -7.99 -4.88 24.31
CA LEU A 173 -7.65 -3.74 23.47
C LEU A 173 -7.64 -2.43 24.27
N LYS A 174 -8.58 -2.27 25.21
CA LYS A 174 -8.66 -1.14 26.12
C LYS A 174 -7.40 -1.01 27.00
N GLU A 175 -6.81 -2.13 27.42
CA GLU A 175 -5.57 -2.16 28.20
C GLU A 175 -4.42 -1.54 27.39
N TYR A 176 -4.21 -1.99 26.15
CA TYR A 176 -3.19 -1.44 25.26
C TYR A 176 -3.43 0.03 24.92
N ARG A 177 -4.67 0.41 24.62
CA ARG A 177 -5.02 1.81 24.29
C ARG A 177 -4.81 2.76 25.47
N LYS A 178 -5.12 2.33 26.70
CA LYS A 178 -4.80 3.11 27.91
C LYS A 178 -3.29 3.28 28.10
N ALA A 179 -2.53 2.21 27.91
CA ALA A 179 -1.08 2.26 28.00
C ALA A 179 -0.46 3.18 26.94
N LEU A 180 -0.99 3.17 25.71
CA LEU A 180 -0.61 4.13 24.67
C LEU A 180 -0.99 5.55 25.08
N THR A 181 -2.20 5.76 25.60
CA THR A 181 -2.66 7.06 26.08
C THR A 181 -1.69 7.64 27.11
N GLU A 182 -1.31 6.86 28.14
CA GLU A 182 -0.34 7.30 29.16
C GLU A 182 1.01 7.73 28.57
N VAL A 183 1.44 7.11 27.46
CA VAL A 183 2.70 7.45 26.80
C VAL A 183 2.57 8.69 25.89
N PHE A 184 1.44 8.83 25.20
CA PHE A 184 1.22 9.82 24.14
C PHE A 184 0.36 11.04 24.55
N ILE A 185 -0.05 11.15 25.80
CA ILE A 185 -0.88 12.28 26.28
C ILE A 185 -0.12 13.62 26.35
N ASP A 186 1.20 13.58 26.58
CA ASP A 186 2.03 14.79 26.74
C ASP A 186 3.40 14.69 26.03
N PRO A 187 3.41 14.56 24.69
CA PRO A 187 4.61 14.75 23.87
C PRO A 187 4.77 16.22 23.44
N ASN A 188 6.02 16.67 23.30
CA ASN A 188 6.32 17.85 22.50
C ASN A 188 6.12 17.51 21.01
N VAL A 189 4.97 17.89 20.45
CA VAL A 189 4.64 17.64 19.03
C VAL A 189 4.98 18.85 18.19
N GLU A 190 5.65 18.61 17.06
CA GLU A 190 5.79 19.59 16.00
C GLU A 190 5.16 19.08 14.70
N MET A 191 4.46 19.96 13.99
CA MET A 191 3.82 19.61 12.73
C MET A 191 4.63 20.14 11.54
N SER A 192 4.79 19.29 10.52
CA SER A 192 5.24 19.69 9.19
C SER A 192 4.11 19.46 8.18
N VAL A 193 3.53 20.55 7.68
CA VAL A 193 2.59 20.50 6.56
C VAL A 193 3.40 20.33 5.27
N LEU A 194 3.15 19.26 4.54
CA LEU A 194 3.75 19.00 3.24
C LEU A 194 2.99 19.78 2.15
N GLY A 195 3.69 20.18 1.09
CA GLY A 195 3.13 21.02 0.04
C GLY A 195 2.11 20.29 -0.84
N GLU A 196 1.55 20.99 -1.82
CA GLU A 196 0.74 20.35 -2.87
C GLU A 196 1.54 19.25 -3.60
N ASN A 197 0.83 18.23 -4.12
CA ASN A 197 1.42 17.11 -4.85
C ASN A 197 2.60 16.45 -4.09
N SER A 198 2.39 16.21 -2.79
CA SER A 198 3.40 15.63 -1.91
C SER A 198 2.99 14.30 -1.29
N PHE A 199 1.82 13.78 -1.62
CA PHE A 199 1.34 12.47 -1.17
C PHE A 199 0.83 11.67 -2.36
N PHE A 200 1.38 10.48 -2.55
CA PHE A 200 1.04 9.59 -3.65
C PHE A 200 0.69 8.23 -3.09
N HIS A 201 -0.56 7.80 -3.29
CA HIS A 201 -1.05 6.52 -2.79
C HIS A 201 -1.03 5.48 -3.92
N PHE A 202 -0.65 4.27 -3.55
CA PHE A 202 -0.54 3.09 -4.41
C PHE A 202 -1.36 1.95 -3.78
N GLY A 203 -2.57 2.27 -3.29
CA GLY A 203 -3.40 1.33 -2.53
C GLY A 203 -4.11 0.32 -3.42
N THR A 204 -4.55 0.79 -4.58
CA THR A 204 -5.31 0.08 -5.61
C THR A 204 -4.50 -0.08 -6.89
N TYR A 205 -4.96 -0.97 -7.77
CA TYR A 205 -4.34 -1.16 -9.07
C TYR A 205 -4.52 0.04 -10.00
N GLN A 206 -5.66 0.71 -9.89
CA GLN A 206 -5.92 1.90 -10.67
C GLN A 206 -4.99 3.04 -10.29
N GLU A 207 -4.87 3.35 -8.98
CA GLU A 207 -3.90 4.34 -8.49
C GLU A 207 -2.47 3.98 -8.91
N PHE A 208 -2.10 2.70 -8.84
CA PHE A 208 -0.79 2.25 -9.28
C PHE A 208 -0.58 2.52 -10.77
N VAL A 209 -1.44 2.07 -11.68
CA VAL A 209 -1.27 2.32 -13.12
C VAL A 209 -1.26 3.82 -13.44
N GLU A 210 -2.20 4.58 -12.88
CA GLU A 210 -2.30 6.02 -13.09
C GLU A 210 -1.03 6.74 -12.64
N SER A 211 -0.42 6.32 -11.53
CA SER A 211 0.84 6.91 -11.03
C SER A 211 2.04 6.66 -11.94
N LEU A 212 2.03 5.62 -12.78
CA LEU A 212 3.15 5.29 -13.66
C LEU A 212 3.13 6.12 -14.96
N LEU A 213 2.01 6.79 -15.26
CA LEU A 213 1.93 7.67 -16.42
C LEU A 213 2.82 8.91 -16.24
N PRO A 214 3.61 9.32 -17.24
CA PRO A 214 4.51 10.48 -17.15
C PRO A 214 3.81 11.79 -16.75
N GLU A 215 2.58 11.99 -17.22
CA GLU A 215 1.75 13.16 -16.97
C GLU A 215 1.00 13.13 -15.63
N SER A 216 1.06 12.02 -14.89
CA SER A 216 0.43 11.90 -13.58
C SER A 216 1.02 12.87 -12.57
N SER A 217 0.28 13.14 -11.49
CA SER A 217 0.80 13.97 -10.40
C SER A 217 2.10 13.41 -9.81
N PHE A 218 2.23 12.07 -9.75
CA PHE A 218 3.46 11.41 -9.32
C PHE A 218 4.61 11.63 -10.32
N GLY A 219 4.36 11.39 -11.61
CA GLY A 219 5.32 11.59 -12.69
C GLY A 219 5.83 13.03 -12.76
N GLN A 220 4.94 14.02 -12.58
CA GLN A 220 5.31 15.43 -12.52
C GLN A 220 6.09 15.79 -11.25
N SER A 221 5.78 15.18 -10.12
CA SER A 221 6.48 15.43 -8.86
C SER A 221 7.86 14.76 -8.79
N PHE A 222 8.04 13.67 -9.52
CA PHE A 222 9.25 12.85 -9.56
C PHE A 222 9.65 12.46 -11.00
N PRO A 223 9.93 13.43 -11.88
CA PRO A 223 10.15 13.16 -13.31
C PRO A 223 11.39 12.29 -13.57
N SER A 224 12.37 12.31 -12.66
CA SER A 224 13.57 11.48 -12.74
C SER A 224 13.35 10.01 -12.35
N LEU A 225 12.18 9.65 -11.79
CA LEU A 225 11.85 8.27 -11.41
C LEU A 225 11.16 7.49 -12.53
N PHE A 226 10.84 8.13 -13.66
CA PHE A 226 10.41 7.38 -14.84
C PHE A 226 11.62 6.95 -15.66
N LYS A 227 11.85 5.64 -15.78
CA LYS A 227 12.84 5.08 -16.72
C LYS A 227 12.19 4.18 -17.76
N SER A 228 11.34 3.26 -17.33
CA SER A 228 10.70 2.27 -18.20
C SER A 228 9.49 1.64 -17.49
N ASN A 229 8.46 1.32 -18.26
CA ASN A 229 7.35 0.47 -17.80
C ASN A 229 7.65 -1.03 -17.94
N ILE A 230 8.78 -1.37 -18.55
CA ILE A 230 9.32 -2.73 -18.66
C ILE A 230 10.47 -2.82 -17.67
N VAL A 231 10.24 -3.49 -16.54
CA VAL A 231 11.16 -3.54 -15.42
C VAL A 231 11.63 -4.98 -15.19
N HIS A 232 12.93 -5.22 -15.07
CA HIS A 232 13.50 -6.55 -14.83
C HIS A 232 12.87 -7.65 -15.71
N SER A 233 12.73 -7.38 -17.01
CA SER A 233 12.03 -8.27 -17.94
C SER A 233 12.86 -8.50 -19.20
N LYS A 234 12.75 -9.69 -19.81
CA LYS A 234 13.59 -10.13 -20.93
C LYS A 234 12.77 -10.51 -22.16
N GLY A 235 13.21 -10.03 -23.32
CA GLY A 235 12.57 -10.31 -24.61
C GLY A 235 11.39 -9.39 -24.93
N ILE A 236 10.97 -8.56 -23.98
CA ILE A 236 9.84 -7.65 -24.12
C ILE A 236 10.39 -6.27 -24.49
N ASN A 237 10.07 -5.79 -25.69
CA ASN A 237 10.66 -4.56 -26.22
C ASN A 237 9.76 -3.33 -26.03
N THR A 238 8.45 -3.50 -26.17
CA THR A 238 7.47 -2.40 -26.14
C THR A 238 6.17 -2.87 -25.51
N ILE A 239 5.56 -2.00 -24.71
CA ILE A 239 4.22 -2.17 -24.16
C ILE A 239 3.50 -0.81 -24.20
N PRO A 240 2.16 -0.76 -24.08
CA PRO A 240 1.44 0.51 -23.94
C PRO A 240 1.94 1.33 -22.74
N GLU A 241 1.96 2.66 -22.86
CA GLU A 241 2.39 3.56 -21.77
C GLU A 241 1.49 3.46 -20.54
N SER A 242 0.22 3.10 -20.75
CA SER A 242 -0.76 2.80 -19.69
C SER A 242 -0.55 1.45 -19.00
N SER A 243 0.50 0.71 -19.31
CA SER A 243 0.71 -0.65 -18.81
C SER A 243 2.08 -0.80 -18.20
N PHE A 244 2.20 -1.73 -17.25
CA PHE A 244 3.42 -2.03 -16.50
C PHE A 244 3.69 -3.52 -16.52
N ILE A 245 4.95 -3.90 -16.76
CA ILE A 245 5.39 -5.29 -16.69
C ILE A 245 6.68 -5.42 -15.90
N GLU A 246 6.69 -6.36 -14.96
CA GLU A 246 7.85 -6.67 -14.14
C GLU A 246 8.19 -8.16 -14.10
N TYR A 247 9.47 -8.48 -13.90
CA TYR A 247 9.94 -9.86 -13.65
C TYR A 247 9.40 -10.89 -14.64
N SER A 248 9.39 -10.54 -15.93
CA SER A 248 8.71 -11.32 -16.97
C SER A 248 9.61 -11.66 -18.16
N THR A 249 9.28 -12.72 -18.88
CA THR A 249 10.00 -13.19 -20.08
C THR A 249 9.03 -13.44 -21.24
N GLY A 250 9.41 -13.03 -22.45
CA GLY A 250 8.65 -13.33 -23.66
C GLY A 250 9.06 -12.48 -24.86
N VAL A 251 9.49 -13.13 -25.95
CA VAL A 251 9.95 -12.44 -27.18
C VAL A 251 8.79 -11.93 -28.04
N ASP A 252 7.68 -12.68 -28.06
CA ASP A 252 6.46 -12.37 -28.81
C ASP A 252 5.27 -12.15 -27.86
N LEU A 253 5.54 -11.46 -26.74
CA LEU A 253 4.53 -11.10 -25.74
C LEU A 253 3.96 -9.71 -26.05
N GLU A 254 2.68 -9.66 -26.43
CA GLU A 254 1.91 -8.44 -26.61
C GLU A 254 1.13 -8.14 -25.33
N VAL A 255 1.25 -6.92 -24.80
CA VAL A 255 0.58 -6.50 -23.56
C VAL A 255 -0.54 -5.52 -23.90
N GLY A 256 -1.76 -5.81 -23.44
CA GLY A 256 -2.91 -4.90 -23.58
C GLY A 256 -2.74 -3.58 -22.83
N GLU A 257 -3.62 -2.62 -23.12
CA GLU A 257 -3.66 -1.32 -22.45
C GLU A 257 -4.20 -1.43 -21.02
N ASN A 258 -3.82 -0.47 -20.17
CA ASN A 258 -4.23 -0.40 -18.77
C ASN A 258 -4.00 -1.73 -18.02
N CYS A 259 -2.76 -2.21 -17.99
CA CYS A 259 -2.43 -3.54 -17.45
C CYS A 259 -1.25 -3.55 -16.49
N ILE A 260 -1.28 -4.50 -15.56
CA ILE A 260 -0.13 -4.84 -14.71
C ILE A 260 0.19 -6.33 -14.91
N ALA A 261 1.39 -6.63 -15.36
CA ALA A 261 1.89 -7.98 -15.56
C ALA A 261 3.11 -8.26 -14.66
N SER A 262 3.11 -9.37 -13.92
CA SER A 262 4.22 -9.72 -13.01
C SER A 262 4.53 -11.21 -13.02
N GLY A 263 5.81 -11.58 -13.15
CA GLY A 263 6.23 -12.99 -13.07
C GLY A 263 5.88 -13.84 -14.30
N ILE A 264 5.58 -13.21 -15.44
CA ILE A 264 5.10 -13.88 -16.65
C ILE A 264 6.24 -14.63 -17.35
N ASP A 265 5.99 -15.84 -17.83
CA ASP A 265 6.90 -16.53 -18.75
C ASP A 265 6.10 -17.02 -19.97
N ALA A 266 6.31 -16.36 -21.11
CA ALA A 266 5.69 -16.72 -22.38
C ALA A 266 6.52 -17.76 -23.17
N GLY A 267 7.75 -18.07 -22.74
CA GLY A 267 8.65 -18.93 -23.49
C GLY A 267 8.86 -18.44 -24.93
N SER A 268 8.55 -19.31 -25.89
CA SER A 268 8.58 -19.02 -27.34
C SER A 268 7.19 -18.87 -27.96
N LEU A 269 6.15 -18.78 -27.13
CA LEU A 269 4.77 -18.64 -27.59
C LEU A 269 4.49 -17.20 -27.95
N LYS A 270 3.68 -17.02 -29.00
CA LYS A 270 3.03 -15.74 -29.26
C LYS A 270 1.85 -15.59 -28.31
N ILE A 271 1.96 -14.69 -27.33
CA ILE A 271 0.95 -14.48 -26.29
C ILE A 271 0.47 -13.03 -26.32
N GLU A 272 -0.84 -12.86 -26.21
CA GLU A 272 -1.49 -11.56 -26.05
C GLU A 272 -2.17 -11.50 -24.68
N LEU A 273 -1.69 -10.59 -23.82
CA LEU A 273 -2.32 -10.32 -22.53
C LEU A 273 -3.52 -9.39 -22.71
N PRO A 274 -4.65 -9.64 -22.03
CA PRO A 274 -5.84 -8.82 -22.14
C PRO A 274 -5.58 -7.39 -21.64
N SER A 275 -6.41 -6.43 -22.06
CA SER A 275 -6.42 -5.05 -21.53
C SER A 275 -7.25 -4.95 -20.24
N ASN A 276 -7.05 -3.87 -19.47
CA ASN A 276 -7.77 -3.57 -18.21
C ASN A 276 -7.64 -4.67 -17.15
N ALA A 277 -6.46 -5.29 -17.07
CA ALA A 277 -6.26 -6.50 -16.29
C ALA A 277 -4.95 -6.50 -15.50
N VAL A 278 -4.98 -7.23 -14.38
CA VAL A 278 -3.80 -7.61 -13.63
C VAL A 278 -3.55 -9.09 -13.86
N ILE A 279 -2.36 -9.40 -14.36
CA ILE A 279 -1.92 -10.75 -14.69
C ILE A 279 -0.65 -11.04 -13.88
N PHE A 280 -0.65 -12.10 -13.10
CA PHE A 280 0.57 -12.49 -12.41
C PHE A 280 0.66 -13.99 -12.21
N THR A 281 1.89 -14.50 -12.27
CA THR A 281 2.18 -15.92 -12.05
C THR A 281 2.98 -16.10 -10.77
N MET A 282 2.44 -16.91 -9.85
CA MET A 282 3.08 -17.26 -8.58
C MET A 282 3.68 -18.65 -8.64
N SER A 283 4.86 -18.82 -8.06
CA SER A 283 5.39 -20.15 -7.72
C SER A 283 4.67 -20.69 -6.49
N LEU A 284 4.36 -21.98 -6.49
CA LEU A 284 3.76 -22.69 -5.38
C LEU A 284 4.67 -23.85 -4.97
N HIS A 285 4.52 -24.30 -3.74
CA HIS A 285 5.26 -25.47 -3.26
C HIS A 285 5.05 -26.69 -4.17
N MET A 286 6.02 -27.62 -4.12
CA MET A 286 6.06 -28.79 -4.99
C MET A 286 6.24 -28.44 -6.48
N LYS A 287 6.93 -27.32 -6.79
CA LYS A 287 7.23 -26.86 -8.15
C LYS A 287 5.99 -26.68 -9.02
N LYS A 288 4.91 -26.21 -8.41
CA LYS A 288 3.67 -25.86 -9.10
C LYS A 288 3.64 -24.36 -9.37
N TYR A 289 2.85 -23.95 -10.35
CA TYR A 289 2.66 -22.56 -10.73
C TYR A 289 1.18 -22.28 -10.95
N VAL A 290 0.76 -21.08 -10.60
CA VAL A 290 -0.60 -20.60 -10.86
C VAL A 290 -0.52 -19.20 -11.45
N THR A 291 -1.29 -18.97 -12.52
CA THR A 291 -1.44 -17.67 -13.14
C THR A 291 -2.83 -17.17 -12.83
N ILE A 292 -2.89 -15.94 -12.34
CA ILE A 292 -4.11 -15.27 -11.90
C ILE A 292 -4.32 -14.08 -12.81
N ILE A 293 -5.54 -13.97 -13.38
CA ILE A 293 -6.01 -12.81 -14.13
C ILE A 293 -7.25 -12.27 -13.43
N ILE A 294 -7.24 -10.97 -13.15
CA ILE A 294 -8.39 -10.22 -12.62
C ILE A 294 -8.49 -8.89 -13.34
N LYS A 295 -9.66 -8.25 -13.35
CA LYS A 295 -9.78 -6.89 -13.88
C LYS A 295 -9.22 -5.89 -12.89
N ILE A 296 -8.75 -4.74 -13.38
CA ILE A 296 -8.25 -3.66 -12.52
C ILE A 296 -9.34 -3.12 -11.58
N ASP A 297 -10.59 -3.08 -12.05
CA ASP A 297 -11.76 -2.57 -11.34
C ASP A 297 -12.51 -3.65 -10.53
N ASP A 298 -12.02 -4.89 -10.49
CA ASP A 298 -12.65 -5.96 -9.73
C ASP A 298 -12.48 -5.74 -8.21
N ASP A 299 -13.60 -5.57 -7.51
CA ASP A 299 -13.66 -5.80 -6.06
C ASP A 299 -13.61 -7.31 -5.78
N ILE A 300 -12.39 -7.83 -5.71
CA ILE A 300 -12.13 -9.26 -5.55
C ILE A 300 -12.61 -9.83 -4.20
N LYS A 301 -12.86 -8.97 -3.20
CA LYS A 301 -13.29 -9.38 -1.85
C LYS A 301 -14.81 -9.34 -1.69
N LYS A 302 -15.53 -8.68 -2.60
CA LYS A 302 -16.99 -8.64 -2.59
C LYS A 302 -17.57 -10.03 -2.80
N LYS A 303 -18.35 -10.50 -1.82
CA LYS A 303 -19.14 -11.73 -1.96
C LYS A 303 -20.23 -11.54 -3.02
N ARG A 304 -20.42 -12.55 -3.85
CA ARG A 304 -21.43 -12.59 -4.90
C ARG A 304 -22.32 -13.81 -4.68
N GLU A 305 -23.58 -13.72 -5.11
CA GLU A 305 -24.48 -14.88 -5.14
C GLU A 305 -23.89 -15.97 -6.03
N VAL A 306 -23.44 -15.57 -7.22
CA VAL A 306 -22.68 -16.40 -8.17
C VAL A 306 -21.43 -15.65 -8.57
N VAL A 307 -20.27 -16.29 -8.44
CA VAL A 307 -19.00 -15.71 -8.87
C VAL A 307 -18.91 -15.71 -10.39
N ARG A 308 -18.50 -14.57 -10.94
CA ARG A 308 -18.21 -14.42 -12.37
C ARG A 308 -16.75 -14.06 -12.56
N TRP A 309 -16.11 -14.68 -13.56
CA TRP A 309 -14.73 -14.42 -13.92
C TRP A 309 -14.67 -14.03 -15.40
N ASN A 310 -14.20 -12.81 -15.68
CA ASN A 310 -14.30 -12.16 -16.99
C ASN A 310 -15.70 -12.23 -17.63
N GLY A 311 -16.76 -12.10 -16.84
CA GLY A 311 -18.14 -12.20 -17.31
C GLY A 311 -18.68 -13.62 -17.48
N HIS A 312 -17.83 -14.65 -17.40
CA HIS A 312 -18.24 -16.04 -17.40
C HIS A 312 -18.71 -16.49 -16.02
N ASP A 313 -19.78 -17.27 -15.98
CA ASP A 313 -20.29 -17.89 -14.76
C ASP A 313 -19.37 -19.03 -14.32
N THR A 314 -18.85 -18.97 -13.09
CA THR A 314 -17.94 -20.00 -12.56
C THR A 314 -18.68 -21.15 -11.86
N ARG A 315 -20.01 -21.07 -11.70
CA ARG A 315 -20.86 -21.99 -10.93
C ARG A 315 -20.43 -22.14 -9.47
N ILE A 316 -19.82 -21.09 -8.91
CA ILE A 316 -19.36 -21.03 -7.52
C ILE A 316 -20.20 -19.99 -6.80
N ASP A 317 -20.97 -20.43 -5.82
CA ASP A 317 -21.94 -19.59 -5.15
C ASP A 317 -21.45 -19.08 -3.80
N GLY A 318 -21.93 -17.90 -3.40
CA GLY A 318 -21.74 -17.34 -2.06
C GLY A 318 -20.30 -16.97 -1.68
N LYS A 319 -19.40 -16.89 -2.67
CA LYS A 319 -17.97 -16.56 -2.48
C LYS A 319 -17.60 -15.24 -3.15
N SER A 320 -16.42 -14.73 -2.80
CA SER A 320 -15.73 -13.67 -3.53
C SER A 320 -14.72 -14.25 -4.53
N LEU A 321 -14.25 -13.46 -5.50
CA LEU A 321 -13.14 -13.87 -6.42
C LEU A 321 -11.87 -14.27 -5.63
N TRP A 322 -11.65 -13.64 -4.48
CA TRP A 322 -10.57 -13.95 -3.55
C TRP A 322 -10.63 -15.38 -2.99
N GLU A 323 -11.83 -15.92 -2.78
CA GLU A 323 -12.09 -17.20 -2.10
C GLU A 323 -12.52 -18.33 -3.05
N ALA A 324 -12.93 -18.00 -4.27
CA ALA A 324 -13.43 -18.95 -5.25
C ALA A 324 -12.25 -19.76 -5.87
N PRO A 325 -12.31 -21.10 -5.86
CA PRO A 325 -11.28 -21.95 -6.47
C PRO A 325 -11.38 -21.95 -8.00
N ILE A 326 -10.85 -20.88 -8.60
CA ILE A 326 -10.96 -20.64 -10.05
C ILE A 326 -9.70 -21.08 -10.78
N PHE A 327 -8.51 -20.97 -10.18
CA PHE A 327 -7.26 -21.02 -10.93
C PHE A 327 -6.61 -22.41 -10.86
N GLU A 328 -6.23 -22.98 -11.99
CA GLU A 328 -5.56 -24.27 -12.05
C GLU A 328 -4.04 -24.17 -11.80
N MET A 329 -3.49 -25.23 -11.23
CA MET A 329 -2.05 -25.34 -10.94
C MET A 329 -1.35 -26.23 -11.98
N PHE A 330 -0.20 -25.78 -12.47
CA PHE A 330 0.59 -26.47 -13.50
C PHE A 330 2.06 -26.66 -13.10
N GLU A 331 2.78 -27.53 -13.80
CA GLU A 331 4.21 -27.79 -13.56
C GLU A 331 5.14 -26.69 -14.11
N THR A 332 4.63 -25.80 -14.96
CA THR A 332 5.42 -24.73 -15.58
C THR A 332 4.64 -23.41 -15.62
N ARG A 333 5.38 -22.29 -15.55
CA ARG A 333 4.83 -20.93 -15.72
C ARG A 333 4.12 -20.78 -17.07
N ILE A 334 4.75 -21.23 -18.15
CA ILE A 334 4.23 -21.16 -19.53
C ILE A 334 2.86 -21.84 -19.63
N LYS A 335 2.74 -23.09 -19.17
CA LYS A 335 1.47 -23.83 -19.24
C LYS A 335 0.41 -23.18 -18.35
N SER A 336 0.81 -22.66 -17.19
CA SER A 336 -0.10 -21.95 -16.31
C SER A 336 -0.67 -20.69 -16.95
N LEU A 337 0.15 -19.92 -17.63
CA LEU A 337 -0.26 -18.71 -18.34
C LEU A 337 -1.17 -19.03 -19.52
N GLU A 338 -0.77 -19.96 -20.38
CA GLU A 338 -1.51 -20.37 -21.57
C GLU A 338 -2.93 -20.83 -21.22
N GLU A 339 -3.05 -21.74 -20.24
CA GLU A 339 -4.35 -22.29 -19.84
C GLU A 339 -5.21 -21.25 -19.13
N THR A 340 -4.63 -20.41 -18.25
CA THR A 340 -5.38 -19.31 -17.62
C THR A 340 -5.90 -18.32 -18.67
N LEU A 341 -5.10 -17.97 -19.69
CA LEU A 341 -5.54 -17.09 -20.78
C LEU A 341 -6.64 -17.73 -21.64
N HIS A 342 -6.53 -19.02 -21.91
CA HIS A 342 -7.55 -19.78 -22.61
C HIS A 342 -8.89 -19.71 -21.85
N GLN A 343 -8.86 -19.96 -20.54
CA GLN A 343 -10.08 -19.94 -19.71
C GLN A 343 -10.59 -18.53 -19.43
N TRP A 344 -9.71 -17.53 -19.38
CA TRP A 344 -10.12 -16.13 -19.30
C TRP A 344 -10.98 -15.72 -20.50
N LYS A 345 -10.66 -16.24 -21.70
CA LYS A 345 -11.39 -15.95 -22.95
C LYS A 345 -12.65 -16.81 -23.12
N ASN A 346 -12.62 -18.07 -22.68
CA ASN A 346 -13.66 -19.06 -23.01
C ASN A 346 -14.53 -19.48 -21.81
N GLY A 347 -14.19 -19.03 -20.61
CA GLY A 347 -14.74 -19.53 -19.35
C GLY A 347 -13.97 -20.75 -18.83
N MET A 348 -14.24 -21.11 -17.57
CA MET A 348 -13.61 -22.25 -16.91
C MET A 348 -14.03 -23.56 -17.59
N THR A 349 -13.06 -24.47 -17.76
CA THR A 349 -13.32 -25.89 -18.06
C THR A 349 -13.87 -26.59 -16.81
N GLU A 350 -14.44 -27.79 -16.96
CA GLU A 350 -15.13 -28.53 -15.87
C GLU A 350 -14.39 -28.48 -14.52
N MET A 351 -15.14 -28.44 -13.40
CA MET A 351 -14.59 -28.33 -12.04
C MET A 351 -13.77 -29.58 -11.66
N GLY A 352 -12.51 -29.63 -12.11
CA GLY A 352 -11.51 -30.57 -11.62
C GLY A 352 -11.03 -30.23 -10.21
N SER A 353 -10.53 -31.23 -9.48
CA SER A 353 -10.10 -31.11 -8.08
C SER A 353 -8.81 -30.30 -7.85
N ASN A 354 -8.18 -29.77 -8.91
CA ASN A 354 -6.86 -29.14 -8.86
C ASN A 354 -6.88 -27.60 -8.97
N ARG A 355 -8.06 -26.98 -8.77
CA ARG A 355 -8.21 -25.52 -8.76
C ARG A 355 -8.02 -24.95 -7.35
N ILE A 356 -7.42 -23.77 -7.27
CA ILE A 356 -7.17 -23.02 -6.05
C ILE A 356 -7.73 -21.60 -6.15
N SER A 357 -8.00 -21.01 -4.99
CA SER A 357 -8.40 -19.60 -4.91
C SER A 357 -7.19 -18.67 -4.82
N ILE A 358 -7.39 -17.36 -5.02
CA ILE A 358 -6.33 -16.36 -4.83
C ILE A 358 -5.80 -16.42 -3.38
N CYS A 359 -6.69 -16.54 -2.39
CA CYS A 359 -6.29 -16.61 -0.99
C CYS A 359 -5.47 -17.87 -0.66
N GLU A 360 -5.75 -18.98 -1.35
CA GLU A 360 -5.02 -20.23 -1.20
C GLU A 360 -3.67 -20.19 -1.91
N ALA A 361 -3.61 -19.58 -3.10
CA ALA A 361 -2.35 -19.32 -3.81
C ALA A 361 -1.38 -18.50 -2.95
N VAL A 362 -1.86 -17.43 -2.32
CA VAL A 362 -1.05 -16.61 -1.40
C VAL A 362 -0.56 -17.41 -0.20
N LYS A 363 -1.35 -18.33 0.34
CA LYS A 363 -0.94 -19.19 1.47
C LYS A 363 0.04 -20.30 1.08
N ARG A 364 -0.01 -20.77 -0.17
CA ARG A 364 0.84 -21.84 -0.71
C ARG A 364 2.04 -21.32 -1.50
N HIS A 365 2.25 -20.00 -1.49
CA HIS A 365 3.29 -19.32 -2.23
C HIS A 365 4.67 -19.85 -1.81
N ASP A 366 5.42 -20.35 -2.78
CA ASP A 366 6.83 -20.64 -2.61
C ASP A 366 7.64 -19.36 -2.82
N PHE A 367 7.76 -18.59 -1.73
CA PHE A 367 8.40 -17.27 -1.75
C PHE A 367 9.85 -17.33 -2.21
N ASP A 368 10.61 -18.35 -1.79
CA ASP A 368 12.02 -18.50 -2.16
C ASP A 368 12.18 -18.82 -3.65
N ALA A 369 11.35 -19.70 -4.20
CA ALA A 369 11.37 -20.01 -5.64
C ALA A 369 11.05 -18.78 -6.50
N ASP A 370 10.08 -17.97 -6.07
CA ASP A 370 9.72 -16.73 -6.76
C ASP A 370 10.78 -15.63 -6.61
N LEU A 371 11.45 -15.53 -5.45
CA LEU A 371 12.59 -14.62 -5.27
C LEU A 371 13.77 -15.00 -6.18
N GLU A 372 14.04 -16.30 -6.35
CA GLU A 372 15.09 -16.75 -7.25
C GLU A 372 14.77 -16.39 -8.71
N TRP A 373 13.50 -16.56 -9.13
CA TRP A 373 13.03 -16.09 -10.44
C TRP A 373 13.27 -14.59 -10.64
N ARG A 374 12.87 -13.77 -9.66
CA ARG A 374 13.08 -12.32 -9.68
C ARG A 374 14.56 -11.96 -9.76
N ARG A 375 15.41 -12.61 -8.96
CA ARG A 375 16.87 -12.37 -8.93
C ARG A 375 17.52 -12.65 -10.29
N VAL A 376 17.16 -13.74 -10.96
CA VAL A 376 17.69 -14.06 -12.29
C VAL A 376 17.42 -12.95 -13.29
N LEU A 377 16.24 -12.31 -13.21
CA LEU A 377 15.85 -11.24 -14.12
C LEU A 377 16.34 -9.85 -13.70
N SER A 378 16.68 -9.64 -12.43
CA SER A 378 17.28 -8.38 -11.95
C SER A 378 18.79 -8.27 -12.20
N LEU A 379 19.47 -9.39 -12.47
CA LEU A 379 20.91 -9.43 -12.77
C LEU A 379 21.23 -9.25 -14.26
N LEU A 380 20.21 -9.18 -15.11
CA LEU A 380 20.27 -8.89 -16.53
C LEU A 380 20.06 -7.40 -16.77
#